data_AF-A0A840DVI7-F1
#
_entry.id   AF-A0A840DVI7-F1
#
_cell.length_a   1.000
_cell.length_b   1.000
_cell.length_c   1.000
_cell.angle_alpha   90.00
_cell.angle_beta   90.00
_cell.angle_gamma   90.00
#
_symmetry.space_group_name_H-M   'P 1'
#
loop_
_entity.id
_entity.type
_entity.pdbx_description
1 polymer ?
#
loop_
_entity_poly.entity_id
_entity_poly.type
_entity_poly.pdbx_seq_one_letter_code
_entity_poly.pdbx_strand_id
1 'polypeptide(L)' 'MGQYFLDLAIVGGLVIGITALMGVITNGIGESVFGGTKRTEHVDESMKTQTGWRLVGGKKS' A
#
# COMPACT_ATOMS: atom_id res chain seq x y z
N MET A 1 9.54 33.51 27.19
CA MET A 1 10.01 32.12 26.95
C MET A 1 8.89 31.08 27.03
N GLY A 2 7.97 31.12 28.01
CA GLY A 2 6.89 30.12 28.13
C GLY A 2 5.92 30.07 26.94
N GLN A 3 5.55 31.22 26.36
CA GLN A 3 4.68 31.28 25.18
C GLN A 3 5.33 30.65 23.93
N TYR A 4 6.61 30.92 23.69
CA TYR A 4 7.36 30.31 22.59
C TYR A 4 7.49 28.79 22.74
N PHE A 5 7.64 28.29 23.97
CA PHE A 5 7.68 26.85 24.24
C PHE A 5 6.34 26.17 23.94
N LEU A 6 5.23 26.82 24.32
CA LEU A 6 3.88 26.29 24.07
C LEU A 6 3.57 26.26 22.57
N ASP A 7 3.93 27.30 21.84
CA ASP A 7 3.77 27.37 20.38
C ASP A 7 4.61 26.28 19.67
N LEU A 8 5.87 26.12 20.09
CA LEU A 8 6.74 25.05 19.59
C LEU A 8 6.19 23.65 19.90
N ALA A 9 5.63 23.44 21.09
CA ALA A 9 5.06 22.16 21.48
C ALA A 9 3.82 21.80 20.66
N ILE A 10 2.95 22.78 20.38
CA ILE A 10 1.76 22.59 19.53
C ILE A 10 2.20 22.26 18.10
N VAL A 11 3.06 23.07 17.51
CA VAL A 11 3.52 22.87 16.12
C VAL A 11 4.31 21.56 15.99
N GLY A 12 5.21 21.30 16.91
CA GLY A 12 6.00 20.06 16.94
C GLY A 12 5.13 18.82 17.09
N GLY A 13 4.15 18.85 18.00
CA GLY A 13 3.18 17.75 18.17
C GLY A 13 2.34 17.52 16.93
N LEU A 14 1.91 18.59 16.25
CA LEU A 14 1.13 18.50 15.01
C LEU A 14 1.95 17.87 13.87
N VAL A 15 3.20 18.29 13.69
CA VAL A 15 4.09 17.73 12.65
C VAL A 15 4.38 16.25 12.91
N ILE A 16 4.69 15.88 14.14
CA ILE A 16 4.93 14.48 14.52
C ILE A 16 3.66 13.66 14.33
N GLY A 17 2.51 14.18 14.75
CA GLY A 17 1.22 13.53 14.59
C GLY A 17 0.88 13.23 13.13
N ILE A 18 0.99 14.23 12.26
CA ILE A 18 0.74 14.05 10.81
C ILE A 18 1.74 13.04 10.22
N THR A 19 3.02 13.12 10.58
CA THR A 19 4.06 12.22 10.07
C THR A 19 3.83 10.77 10.49
N ALA A 20 3.46 10.54 11.76
CA ALA A 20 3.15 9.21 12.28
C ALA A 20 1.86 8.64 11.66
N LEU A 21 0.85 9.48 11.45
CA LEU A 21 -0.41 9.09 10.81
C LEU A 21 -0.27 8.84 9.31
N MET A 22 0.71 9.46 8.64
CA MET A 22 0.95 9.27 7.19
C MET A 22 1.10 7.79 6.82
N GLY A 23 1.81 7.01 7.64
CA GLY A 23 2.00 5.58 7.41
C GLY A 23 0.72 4.75 7.59
N VAL A 24 -0.07 5.04 8.63
CA VAL A 24 -1.35 4.36 8.89
C VAL A 24 -2.40 4.73 7.84
N ILE A 25 -2.49 6.01 7.50
CA ILE A 25 -3.37 6.53 6.46
C ILE A 25 -2.98 5.94 5.11
N THR A 26 -1.70 5.92 4.76
CA THR A 26 -1.24 5.37 3.46
C THR A 26 -1.45 3.87 3.38
N ASN A 27 -1.24 3.11 4.46
CA ASN A 27 -1.51 1.67 4.47
C ASN A 27 -3.02 1.38 4.47
N GLY A 28 -3.81 2.08 5.28
CA GLY A 28 -5.26 1.89 5.35
C GLY A 28 -6.00 2.37 4.10
N ILE A 29 -5.67 3.55 3.58
CA ILE A 29 -6.21 4.06 2.31
C ILE A 29 -5.62 3.27 1.15
N GLY A 30 -4.33 2.94 1.17
CA GLY A 30 -3.70 2.12 0.13
C GLY A 30 -4.35 0.75 0.00
N GLU A 31 -4.64 0.08 1.12
CA GLU A 31 -5.36 -1.19 1.13
C GLU A 31 -6.84 -1.02 0.71
N SER A 32 -7.51 0.03 1.18
CA SER A 32 -8.91 0.31 0.81
C SER A 32 -9.10 0.72 -0.66
N VAL A 33 -8.18 1.50 -1.22
CA VAL A 33 -8.25 2.08 -2.58
C VAL A 33 -7.58 1.17 -3.61
N PHE A 34 -6.45 0.52 -3.27
CA PHE A 34 -5.69 -0.33 -4.18
C PHE A 34 -5.75 -1.83 -3.84
N GLY A 35 -6.04 -2.21 -2.59
CA GLY A 35 -6.00 -3.61 -2.14
C GLY A 35 -7.15 -4.49 -2.61
N GLY A 36 -8.32 -3.92 -2.92
CA GLY A 36 -9.50 -4.70 -3.34
C GLY A 36 -9.53 -5.11 -4.82
N THR A 37 -8.90 -4.36 -5.72
CA THR A 37 -9.04 -4.55 -7.18
C THR A 37 -7.75 -4.99 -7.87
N LYS A 38 -6.57 -4.57 -7.39
CA LYS A 38 -5.31 -4.79 -8.15
C LYS A 38 -4.47 -5.99 -7.72
N ARG A 39 -4.85 -6.66 -6.63
CA ARG A 39 -4.15 -7.88 -6.18
C ARG A 39 -4.33 -9.03 -7.18
N THR A 40 -5.48 -9.09 -7.84
CA THR A 40 -5.77 -10.09 -8.86
C THR A 40 -5.28 -9.66 -10.23
N GLU A 41 -5.20 -8.37 -10.56
CA GLU A 41 -4.80 -7.90 -11.91
C GLU A 41 -3.42 -8.44 -12.33
N HIS A 42 -2.44 -8.47 -11.42
CA HIS A 42 -1.13 -9.08 -11.69
C HIS A 42 -1.19 -10.62 -11.81
N VAL A 43 -2.07 -11.27 -11.04
CA VAL A 43 -2.28 -12.72 -11.07
C VAL A 43 -3.08 -13.14 -12.32
N ASP A 44 -4.02 -12.33 -12.77
CA ASP A 44 -4.91 -12.58 -13.89
C ASP A 44 -4.16 -12.40 -15.22
N GLU A 45 -3.33 -11.36 -15.32
CA GLU A 45 -2.38 -11.20 -16.45
C GLU A 45 -1.29 -12.27 -16.45
N SER A 46 -0.81 -12.68 -15.26
CA SER A 46 0.09 -13.84 -15.15
C SER A 46 -0.62 -15.14 -15.55
N MET A 47 -1.90 -15.31 -15.22
CA MET A 47 -2.69 -16.49 -15.58
C MET A 47 -2.91 -16.59 -17.09
N LYS A 48 -3.19 -15.47 -17.78
CA LYS A 48 -3.26 -15.45 -19.26
C LYS A 48 -1.94 -15.89 -19.90
N THR A 49 -0.82 -15.45 -19.34
CA THR A 49 0.50 -15.84 -19.84
C THR A 49 0.78 -17.33 -19.55
N GLN A 50 0.44 -17.82 -18.34
CA GLN A 50 0.64 -19.22 -17.95
C GLN A 50 -0.31 -20.20 -18.64
N THR A 51 -1.50 -19.79 -19.07
CA THR A 51 -2.44 -20.66 -19.80
C THR A 51 -1.87 -21.09 -21.16
N GLY A 52 -1.15 -20.20 -21.85
CA GLY A 52 -0.42 -20.55 -23.07
C GLY A 52 0.73 -21.54 -22.84
N TRP A 53 1.35 -21.51 -21.66
CA TRP A 53 2.47 -22.40 -21.29
C TRP A 53 2.02 -23.80 -20.89
N ARG A 54 0.82 -23.95 -20.31
CA ARG A 54 0.24 -25.28 -20.01
C ARG A 54 0.02 -26.13 -21.26
N LEU A 55 -0.19 -25.51 -22.43
CA LEU A 55 -0.38 -26.21 -23.70
C LEU A 55 0.92 -26.80 -24.28
N VAL A 56 2.08 -26.24 -23.91
CA VAL A 56 3.40 -26.67 -24.42
C VAL A 56 4.16 -27.59 -23.44
N GLY A 57 3.68 -27.77 -22.21
CA GLY A 57 4.37 -28.50 -21.14
C GLY A 57 4.25 -30.05 -21.13
N GLY A 58 3.63 -30.67 -22.12
CA GLY A 58 3.71 -32.12 -22.36
C GLY A 58 2.81 -33.01 -21.48
N LYS A 59 2.09 -33.93 -22.14
CA LYS A 59 1.50 -35.12 -21.51
C LYS A 59 2.59 -35.87 -20.74
N LYS A 60 2.38 -36.09 -19.44
CA LYS A 60 3.04 -37.21 -18.75
C LYS A 60 2.38 -38.50 -19.26
N SER A 61 3.16 -39.27 -20.02
CA SER A 61 2.96 -40.70 -20.22
C SER A 61 3.16 -41.46 -18.91
#